data_AF-X1HQ18-F1
#
_entry.id   AF-X1HQ18-F1
#
_cell.length_a   1.000
_cell.length_b   1.000
_cell.length_c   1.000
_cell.angle_alpha   90.00
_cell.angle_beta   90.00
_cell.angle_gamma   90.00
#
_symmetry.space_group_name_H-M   'P 1'
#
loop_
_entity.id
_entity.type
_entity.pdbx_description
1 polymer ?
#
loop_
_entity_poly.entity_id
_entity_poly.type
_entity_poly.pdbx_seq_one_letter_code
_entity_poly.pdbx_strand_id
1 'polypeptide(L)' 'ISKPGLRVYVKKDEIPEVLGGLGIAIISTSKGIMTGKEALQRHLGGEVICYIW' A
#
# COMPACT_ATOMS: atom_id res chain seq x y z
N ILE A 1 4.78 5.29 -5.23
CA ILE A 1 5.19 3.93 -5.65
C ILE A 1 6.68 3.79 -5.43
N SER A 2 7.09 2.75 -4.72
CA SER A 2 8.48 2.48 -4.36
C SER A 2 9.31 2.03 -5.56
N LYS A 3 10.54 2.52 -5.67
CA LYS A 3 11.50 2.19 -6.74
C LYS A 3 12.90 1.99 -6.13
N PRO A 4 13.80 1.21 -6.76
CA PRO A 4 15.21 1.21 -6.37
C PRO A 4 15.76 2.64 -6.39
N GLY A 5 16.29 3.11 -5.25
CA GLY A 5 16.77 4.49 -5.07
C GLY A 5 15.76 5.47 -4.48
N LEU A 6 14.47 5.13 -4.42
CA LEU A 6 13.43 5.90 -3.73
C LEU A 6 12.39 4.95 -3.13
N ARG A 7 12.66 4.48 -1.92
CA ARG A 7 11.73 3.60 -1.20
C ARG A 7 10.60 4.42 -0.61
N VAL A 8 9.37 3.97 -0.84
CA VAL A 8 8.15 4.64 -0.34
C VAL A 8 7.44 3.70 0.61
N TYR A 9 7.51 4.01 1.90
CA TYR A 9 6.80 3.32 2.96
C TYR A 9 5.68 4.22 3.49
N VAL A 10 4.53 3.63 3.80
CA VAL A 10 3.37 4.31 4.37
C VAL A 10 2.99 3.67 5.69
N LYS A 11 2.56 4.47 6.66
CA LYS A 11 1.92 3.97 7.87
C LYS A 11 0.52 3.49 7.55
N LYS A 12 -0.08 2.71 8.46
CA LYS A 12 -1.46 2.21 8.32
C LYS A 12 -2.47 3.33 8.05
N ASP A 13 -2.27 4.50 8.65
CA ASP A 13 -3.20 5.63 8.56
C ASP A 13 -2.95 6.50 7.30
N GLU A 14 -1.87 6.23 6.57
CA GLU A 14 -1.43 6.98 5.39
C GLU A 14 -1.51 6.13 4.12
N ILE A 15 -2.23 5.00 4.18
CA ILE A 15 -2.44 4.12 3.02
C ILE A 15 -3.26 4.89 1.97
N PRO A 16 -2.72 5.11 0.77
CA PRO A 16 -3.39 5.90 -0.25
C PRO A 16 -4.52 5.11 -0.90
N GLU A 17 -5.67 5.76 -1.10
CA GLU A 17 -6.72 5.25 -1.98
C GLU A 17 -6.41 5.59 -3.44
N VAL A 18 -6.56 4.60 -4.32
CA VAL A 18 -6.33 4.77 -5.76
C VAL A 18 -7.67 5.09 -6.43
N LEU A 19 -7.73 6.20 -7.17
CA LEU A 19 -8.93 6.66 -7.92
C LEU A 19 -10.22 6.68 -7.07
N GLY A 20 -10.16 7.21 -5.85
CA GLY A 20 -11.34 7.27 -4.96
C GLY A 20 -11.90 5.89 -4.58
N GLY A 21 -11.05 4.87 -4.55
CA GLY A 21 -11.41 3.50 -4.15
C GLY A 21 -11.75 2.55 -5.31
N LEU A 22 -11.69 3.02 -6.55
CA LEU A 22 -11.87 2.22 -7.78
C LEU A 22 -10.62 1.42 -8.16
N GLY A 23 -9.44 1.93 -7.83
CA GLY A 23 -8.17 1.22 -8.06
C GLY A 23 -7.71 0.42 -6.83
N ILE A 24 -6.63 -0.36 -7.03
CA ILE A 24 -6.03 -1.17 -5.99
C ILE A 24 -4.59 -0.71 -5.75
N ALA A 25 -4.28 -0.36 -4.50
CA ALA A 25 -2.89 -0.24 -4.05
C ALA A 25 -2.39 -1.61 -3.56
N ILE A 26 -1.19 -1.99 -4.00
CA ILE A 26 -0.51 -3.19 -3.50
C ILE A 26 0.59 -2.77 -2.52
N ILE A 27 0.52 -3.30 -1.31
CA ILE A 27 1.42 -2.95 -0.21
C ILE A 27 2.15 -4.20 0.28
N SER A 28 3.47 -4.11 0.38
CA SER A 28 4.31 -5.09 1.05
C SER A 28 4.37 -4.77 2.54
N THR A 29 3.72 -5.58 3.36
CA THR A 29 3.73 -5.42 4.82
C THR A 29 4.66 -6.45 5.46
N SER A 30 4.92 -6.32 6.77
CA SER A 30 5.66 -7.34 7.53
C SER A 30 4.96 -8.70 7.61
N LYS A 31 3.68 -8.79 7.25
CA LYS A 31 2.90 -10.04 7.24
C LYS A 31 2.63 -10.54 5.81
N GLY A 32 3.37 -10.05 4.83
CA GLY A 32 3.23 -10.40 3.41
C GLY A 32 2.64 -9.27 2.57
N ILE A 33 2.45 -9.57 1.29
CA ILE A 33 1.90 -8.65 0.29
C ILE A 33 0.37 -8.72 0.34
N MET A 34 -0.27 -7.56 0.37
CA MET A 34 -1.73 -7.45 0.42
C MET A 34 -2.24 -6.17 -0.24
N THR A 35 -3.55 -6.07 -0.41
CA THR A 35 -4.17 -4.83 -0.91
C THR A 35 -4.14 -3.74 0.15
N GLY A 36 -4.18 -2.47 -0.25
CA GLY A 36 -4.24 -1.33 0.67
C GLY A 36 -5.45 -1.42 1.61
N LYS A 37 -6.61 -1.87 1.12
CA LYS A 37 -7.81 -2.08 1.94
C LYS A 37 -7.59 -3.14 3.02
N GLU A 38 -6.96 -4.26 2.65
CA GLU A 38 -6.64 -5.33 3.61
C GLU A 38 -5.58 -4.90 4.64
N ALA A 39 -4.56 -4.15 4.20
CA ALA A 39 -3.57 -3.57 5.10
C ALA A 39 -4.20 -2.60 6.12
N LEU A 40 -5.17 -1.79 5.68
CA LEU A 40 -5.94 -0.90 6.55
C LEU A 40 -6.74 -1.69 7.60
N GLN A 41 -7.48 -2.73 7.17
CA GLN A 41 -8.25 -3.60 8.07
C GLN A 41 -7.37 -4.29 9.11
N ARG A 42 -6.18 -4.75 8.69
CA ARG A 42 -5.21 -5.41 9.57
C ARG A 42 -4.35 -4.43 10.38
N HIS A 43 -4.55 -3.12 10.23
CA HIS A 43 -3.79 -2.07 10.90
C HIS A 43 -2.28 -2.15 10.63
N LEU A 44 -1.90 -2.47 9.39
CA LEU A 44 -0.50 -2.62 8.97
C LEU A 44 -0.10 -1.53 7.99
N GLY A 45 1.09 -0.96 8.17
CA GLY A 45 1.76 -0.16 7.14
C GLY A 45 2.67 -1.04 6.28
N GLY A 46 3.32 -0.42 5.30
CA GLY A 46 4.25 -1.15 4.44
C GLY A 46 4.79 -0.34 3.27
N GLU A 47 5.53 -1.02 2.40
CA GLU A 47 6.07 -0.47 1.17
C GLU A 47 4.99 -0.44 0.08
N VAL A 48 4.82 0.70 -0.58
CA VAL A 48 3.86 0.83 -1.69
C VAL A 48 4.50 0.29 -2.97
N ILE A 49 4.15 -0.93 -3.38
CA ILE A 49 4.79 -1.61 -4.52
C ILE A 49 4.29 -1.06 -5.85
N CYS A 50 2.98 -0.95 -6.01
CA CYS A 50 2.36 -0.45 -7.23
C CYS A 50 0.89 -0.07 -6.97
N TYR A 51 0.33 0.59 -7.97
CA TYR A 51 -1.08 0.89 -8.08
C TYR A 51 -1.59 0.27 -9.37
N ILE A 52 -2.81 -0.28 -9.33
CA ILE A 52 -3.48 -0.89 -10.47
C ILE A 52 -4.79 -0.13 -10.68
N TRP A 53 -5.02 0.31 -11.92
CA TRP A 53 -6.25 0.93 -12.41
C TRP A 53 -6.40 0.68 -13.91
#